data_AF-A0A1W9WC52-F1
#
_entry.id   AF-A0A1W9WC52-F1
#
_cell.length_a   1.000
_cell.length_b   1.000
_cell.length_c   1.000
_cell.angle_alpha   90.00
_cell.angle_beta   90.00
_cell.angle_gamma   90.00
#
_symmetry.space_group_name_H-M   'P 1'
#
loop_
_entity.id
_entity.type
_entity.pdbx_description
1 polymer ?
#
loop_
_entity_poly.entity_id
_entity_poly.type
_entity_poly.pdbx_seq_one_letter_code
_entity_poly.pdbx_strand_id
1 'polypeptide(L)'
;MGRGLIMGNDNNKVWRFVGASMTGTSHLKTGDSCSDAFEYKLLPNGVIIVAVADGAGSAERGGEGAKLAVETAMTYMMEVLRELPPDYESGWLAIIEKAYESAQMAIEIEAANYDKTMRDYATTLVLVAMAEGWTACGLIGDSAAVALDNNDELISLCQPQKGEYANMTNFLSQPNALEVLDIQIRTEMMQGLAVMSDGLLPLAINIVQNKPYPPFFNPLFTFVASIESNEGDEDNAHQQLESFLDSERVNARTDDDKTLVLVRKANPRNSTFLND
;
A
#
# COMPACT_ATOMS: atom_id res chain seq x y z
N MET A 1 6.36 -9.56 -7.46
CA MET A 1 5.76 -10.11 -6.24
C MET A 1 6.84 -10.18 -5.16
N GLY A 2 6.93 -9.14 -4.33
CA GLY A 2 7.89 -9.08 -3.23
C GLY A 2 7.46 -10.02 -2.09
N ARG A 3 8.21 -11.10 -1.89
CA ARG A 3 8.14 -11.93 -0.69
C ARG A 3 9.19 -11.43 0.28
N GLY A 4 8.82 -10.99 1.48
CA GLY A 4 9.79 -10.82 2.55
C GLY A 4 9.33 -9.91 3.68
N LEU A 5 9.19 -10.45 4.89
CA LEU A 5 9.11 -9.66 6.11
C LEU A 5 10.41 -8.86 6.26
N ILE A 6 10.32 -7.55 6.49
CA ILE A 6 11.49 -6.75 6.85
C ILE A 6 11.42 -6.43 8.33
N MET A 7 12.31 -7.00 9.12
CA MET A 7 12.54 -6.54 10.48
C MET A 7 13.60 -5.44 10.46
N GLY A 8 13.21 -4.22 10.78
CA GLY A 8 14.13 -3.11 11.04
C GLY A 8 14.12 -2.78 12.51
N ASN A 9 15.31 -2.53 13.04
CA ASN A 9 15.54 -2.31 14.45
C ASN A 9 15.82 -0.83 14.68
N ASP A 10 14.78 -0.04 14.90
CA ASP A 10 14.92 1.34 15.39
C ASP A 10 14.93 1.29 16.92
N ASN A 11 16.14 1.13 17.50
CA ASN A 11 16.56 1.23 18.91
C ASN A 11 15.69 0.61 20.05
N ASN A 12 14.57 -0.07 19.75
CA ASN A 12 13.76 -0.99 20.58
C ASN A 12 12.39 -1.29 19.95
N LYS A 13 12.07 -0.75 18.76
CA LYS A 13 10.78 -0.94 18.08
C LYS A 13 10.94 -1.95 16.95
N VAL A 14 10.39 -3.15 17.13
CA VAL A 14 10.39 -4.18 16.09
C VAL A 14 9.13 -4.00 15.24
N TRP A 15 9.29 -3.74 13.94
CA TRP A 15 8.17 -3.70 12.99
C TRP A 15 7.89 -5.07 12.36
N ARG A 16 6.62 -5.32 12.04
CA ARG A 16 6.12 -6.51 11.37
C ARG A 16 5.38 -6.12 10.10
N PHE A 17 5.56 -6.91 9.06
CA PHE A 17 5.02 -6.68 7.73
C PHE A 17 4.41 -7.96 7.20
N VAL A 18 3.30 -7.84 6.49
CA VAL A 18 2.79 -8.92 5.65
C VAL A 18 2.06 -8.28 4.48
N GLY A 19 2.27 -8.80 3.28
CA GLY A 19 1.58 -8.34 2.08
C GLY A 19 1.19 -9.52 1.22
N ALA A 20 0.03 -9.45 0.58
CA ALA A 20 -0.43 -10.46 -0.37
C ALA A 20 -1.37 -9.84 -1.40
N SER A 21 -1.45 -10.50 -2.56
CA SER A 21 -2.37 -10.19 -3.65
C SER A 21 -3.09 -11.47 -4.08
N MET A 22 -4.40 -11.41 -4.24
CA MET A 22 -5.21 -12.52 -4.74
C MET A 22 -6.03 -12.09 -5.95
N THR A 23 -5.95 -12.89 -7.01
CA THR A 23 -6.73 -12.67 -8.23
C THR A 23 -8.23 -12.62 -7.93
N GLY A 24 -8.93 -11.71 -8.60
CA GLY A 24 -10.37 -11.58 -8.59
C GLY A 24 -11.07 -12.79 -9.18
N THR A 25 -12.26 -13.12 -8.65
CA THR A 25 -13.07 -14.19 -9.24
C THR A 25 -13.60 -13.81 -10.64
N SER A 26 -13.62 -12.53 -10.99
CA SER A 26 -13.89 -12.05 -12.35
C SER A 26 -12.74 -12.41 -13.30
N HIS A 27 -11.50 -12.05 -12.96
CA HIS A 27 -10.29 -12.38 -13.73
C HIS A 27 -10.06 -13.89 -13.86
N LEU A 28 -10.32 -14.66 -12.79
CA LEU A 28 -10.25 -16.12 -12.86
C LEU A 28 -11.22 -16.73 -13.89
N LYS A 29 -12.38 -16.11 -14.13
CA LYS A 29 -13.35 -16.60 -15.13
C LYS A 29 -12.89 -16.31 -16.57
N THR A 30 -12.11 -15.26 -16.78
CA THR A 30 -11.55 -14.88 -18.09
C THR A 30 -10.17 -15.48 -18.34
N GLY A 31 -9.53 -16.05 -17.31
CA GLY A 31 -8.19 -16.62 -17.37
C GLY A 31 -7.08 -15.60 -17.20
N ASP A 32 -7.42 -14.39 -16.75
CA ASP A 32 -6.49 -13.29 -16.52
C ASP A 32 -5.78 -13.46 -15.16
N SER A 33 -4.55 -12.97 -15.07
CA SER A 33 -3.80 -12.90 -13.82
C SER A 33 -4.13 -11.64 -13.03
N CYS A 34 -3.78 -11.62 -11.75
CA CYS A 34 -3.84 -10.43 -10.91
C CYS A 34 -3.06 -9.26 -11.55
N SER A 35 -3.71 -8.11 -11.69
CA SER A 35 -3.15 -6.86 -12.21
C SER A 35 -2.69 -5.90 -11.11
N ASP A 36 -3.00 -6.21 -9.85
CA ASP A 36 -2.41 -5.48 -8.72
C ASP A 36 -0.89 -5.70 -8.60
N ALA A 37 -0.20 -4.68 -8.12
CA ALA A 37 1.19 -4.72 -7.69
C ALA A 37 1.36 -4.05 -6.31
N PHE A 38 2.29 -4.55 -5.52
CA PHE A 38 2.70 -3.90 -4.28
C PHE A 38 4.17 -4.14 -3.95
N GLU A 39 4.71 -3.27 -3.12
CA GLU A 39 6.01 -3.42 -2.48
C GLU A 39 6.02 -2.68 -1.14
N TYR A 40 6.86 -3.15 -0.21
CA TYR A 40 7.12 -2.45 1.03
C TYR A 40 8.60 -2.54 1.42
N LYS A 41 9.08 -1.50 2.12
CA LYS A 41 10.44 -1.41 2.62
C LYS A 41 10.48 -0.82 4.02
N LEU A 42 11.38 -1.33 4.85
CA LEU A 42 11.84 -0.66 6.06
C LEU A 42 13.32 -0.32 5.88
N LEU A 43 13.61 0.97 5.89
CA LEU A 43 14.95 1.53 5.73
C LEU A 43 15.76 1.43 7.04
N PRO A 44 17.11 1.46 6.99
CA PRO A 44 17.95 1.39 8.17
C PRO A 44 17.71 2.50 9.20
N ASN A 45 17.20 3.65 8.77
CA ASN A 45 16.84 4.80 9.62
C ASN A 45 15.41 4.72 10.19
N GLY A 46 14.72 3.57 10.05
CA GLY A 46 13.40 3.34 10.62
C GLY A 46 12.22 3.79 9.75
N VAL A 47 12.48 4.41 8.59
CA VAL A 47 11.43 4.83 7.65
C VAL A 47 10.78 3.61 6.99
N ILE A 48 9.45 3.58 7.00
CA ILE A 48 8.63 2.57 6.33
C ILE A 48 8.07 3.17 5.05
N ILE A 49 8.19 2.44 3.94
CA ILE A 49 7.63 2.82 2.65
C ILE A 49 6.74 1.68 2.17
N VAL A 50 5.52 1.98 1.73
CA VAL A 50 4.57 1.00 1.18
C VAL A 50 3.95 1.60 -0.07
N ALA A 51 3.93 0.83 -1.16
CA ALA A 51 3.24 1.19 -2.38
C ALA A 51 2.30 0.06 -2.81
N VAL A 52 1.10 0.42 -3.27
CA VAL A 52 0.13 -0.48 -3.91
C VAL A 52 -0.41 0.22 -5.15
N ALA A 53 -0.58 -0.53 -6.23
CA ALA A 53 -1.17 -0.08 -7.47
C ALA A 53 -2.10 -1.17 -8.01
N ASP A 54 -3.24 -0.75 -8.54
CA ASP A 54 -4.13 -1.59 -9.35
C ASP A 54 -3.96 -1.22 -10.83
N GLY A 55 -3.84 -2.24 -11.68
CA GLY A 55 -3.78 -2.09 -13.12
C GLY A 55 -5.17 -2.19 -13.72
N ALA A 56 -5.63 -1.13 -14.40
CA ALA A 56 -7.00 -1.08 -14.91
C ALA A 56 -7.29 -2.27 -15.84
N GLY A 57 -8.34 -3.06 -15.55
CA GLY A 57 -8.74 -4.18 -16.41
C GLY A 57 -9.17 -3.79 -17.83
N SER A 58 -9.36 -2.48 -18.10
CA SER A 58 -9.60 -1.95 -19.44
C SER A 58 -8.34 -1.65 -20.26
N ALA A 59 -7.16 -1.74 -19.65
CA ALA A 59 -5.87 -1.46 -20.26
C ALA A 59 -5.13 -2.75 -20.59
N GLU A 60 -4.63 -2.87 -21.82
CA GLU A 60 -3.99 -4.09 -22.33
C GLU A 60 -2.79 -4.54 -21.48
N ARG A 61 -2.07 -3.60 -20.90
CA ARG A 61 -0.88 -3.79 -20.06
C ARG A 61 -1.05 -3.13 -18.68
N GLY A 62 -2.29 -3.08 -18.17
CA GLY A 62 -2.62 -2.47 -16.87
C GLY A 62 -1.75 -3.00 -15.73
N GLY A 63 -1.64 -4.33 -15.59
CA GLY A 63 -0.80 -4.94 -14.56
C GLY A 63 0.71 -4.67 -14.71
N GLU A 64 1.19 -4.47 -15.94
CA GLU A 64 2.57 -4.03 -16.16
C GLU A 64 2.77 -2.56 -15.76
N GLY A 65 1.77 -1.71 -16.04
CA GLY A 65 1.71 -0.33 -15.55
C GLY A 65 1.79 -0.26 -14.04
N ALA A 66 0.97 -1.05 -13.33
CA ALA A 66 0.95 -1.13 -11.88
C ALA A 66 2.30 -1.52 -11.30
N LYS A 67 2.90 -2.56 -11.87
CA LYS A 67 4.23 -3.03 -11.46
C LYS A 67 5.30 -1.93 -11.65
N LEU A 68 5.32 -1.30 -12.82
CA LEU A 68 6.30 -0.27 -13.14
C LEU A 68 6.13 0.98 -12.25
N ALA A 69 4.89 1.37 -11.95
CA ALA A 69 4.58 2.47 -11.06
C ALA A 69 5.13 2.22 -9.65
N VAL A 70 4.83 1.05 -9.09
CA VAL A 70 5.31 0.63 -7.75
C VAL A 70 6.83 0.58 -7.71
N GLU A 71 7.46 -0.17 -8.64
CA GLU A 71 8.92 -0.35 -8.64
C GLU A 71 9.65 1.00 -8.76
N THR A 72 9.17 1.89 -9.62
CA THR A 72 9.81 3.20 -9.85
C THR A 72 9.64 4.13 -8.66
N ALA A 73 8.42 4.24 -8.12
CA ALA A 73 8.15 5.08 -6.95
C ALA A 73 8.93 4.58 -5.73
N MET A 74 8.95 3.27 -5.47
CA MET A 74 9.71 2.67 -4.37
C MET A 74 11.21 2.91 -4.52
N THR A 75 11.76 2.75 -5.73
CA THR A 75 13.18 3.01 -6.00
C THR A 75 13.56 4.44 -5.64
N TYR A 76 12.78 5.41 -6.13
CA TYR A 76 13.00 6.83 -5.82
C TYR A 76 12.91 7.12 -4.30
N MET A 77 11.85 6.61 -3.65
CA MET A 77 11.62 6.84 -2.23
C MET A 77 12.72 6.25 -1.35
N MET A 78 13.17 5.02 -1.66
CA MET A 78 14.27 4.36 -0.95
C MET A 78 15.58 5.13 -1.07
N GLU A 79 15.84 5.76 -2.22
CA GLU A 79 17.06 6.54 -2.44
C GLU A 79 17.02 7.88 -1.69
N VAL A 80 15.92 8.64 -1.82
CA VAL A 80 15.82 9.98 -1.23
C VAL A 80 15.64 9.96 0.29
N LEU A 81 14.98 8.93 0.85
CA LEU A 81 14.75 8.77 2.29
C LEU A 81 15.81 7.92 2.99
N ARG A 82 16.87 7.51 2.30
CA ARG A 82 17.91 6.61 2.85
C ARG A 82 18.61 7.18 4.08
N GLU A 83 18.93 8.46 4.05
CA GLU A 83 19.73 9.12 5.08
C GLU A 83 18.84 9.73 6.15
N LEU A 84 18.22 10.87 5.86
CA LEU A 84 17.39 11.61 6.81
C LEU A 84 16.07 12.04 6.15
N PRO A 85 14.90 11.58 6.65
CA PRO A 85 13.63 12.11 6.18
C PRO A 85 13.49 13.60 6.53
N PRO A 86 12.73 14.38 5.74
CA PRO A 86 12.50 15.79 6.05
C PRO A 86 11.72 15.95 7.36
N ASP A 87 12.06 16.99 8.10
CA ASP A 87 11.39 17.40 9.35
C ASP A 87 10.41 18.56 9.15
N TYR A 88 10.02 18.81 7.89
CA TYR A 88 9.07 19.85 7.50
C TYR A 88 8.15 19.36 6.36
N GLU A 89 6.91 19.84 6.36
CA GLU A 89 5.83 19.37 5.48
C GLU A 89 6.16 19.51 3.97
N SER A 90 6.69 20.65 3.54
CA SER A 90 6.99 20.86 2.11
C SER A 90 8.08 19.94 1.56
N GLY A 91 8.94 19.37 2.42
CA GLY A 91 9.90 18.36 2.03
C GLY A 91 9.22 17.03 1.67
N TRP A 92 8.22 16.62 2.48
CA TRP A 92 7.40 15.45 2.19
C TRP A 92 6.55 15.63 0.93
N LEU A 93 5.95 16.81 0.73
CA LEU A 93 5.20 17.12 -0.49
C LEU A 93 6.08 16.92 -1.74
N ALA A 94 7.25 17.57 -1.78
CA ALA A 94 8.14 17.51 -2.93
C ALA A 94 8.66 16.08 -3.21
N ILE A 95 8.93 15.30 -2.16
CA ILE A 95 9.37 13.90 -2.30
C ILE A 95 8.25 13.04 -2.90
N ILE A 96 7.01 13.17 -2.40
CA ILE A 96 5.88 12.40 -2.92
C ILE A 96 5.59 12.82 -4.37
N GLU A 97 5.47 14.11 -4.66
CA GLU A 97 5.27 14.62 -6.03
C GLU A 97 6.31 14.05 -6.99
N LYS A 98 7.58 14.04 -6.59
CA LYS A 98 8.65 13.53 -7.45
C LYS A 98 8.59 12.02 -7.67
N ALA A 99 8.16 11.25 -6.67
CA ALA A 99 7.94 9.81 -6.84
C ALA A 99 6.87 9.52 -7.91
N TYR A 100 5.78 10.30 -7.91
CA TYR A 100 4.70 10.20 -8.90
C TYR A 100 5.14 10.66 -10.29
N GLU A 101 5.89 11.77 -10.40
CA GLU A 101 6.50 12.20 -11.66
C GLU A 101 7.41 11.12 -12.27
N SER A 102 8.27 10.52 -11.43
CA SER A 102 9.18 9.45 -11.86
C SER A 102 8.41 8.22 -12.36
N ALA A 103 7.38 7.80 -11.64
CA ALA A 103 6.54 6.67 -12.03
C ALA A 103 5.78 6.94 -13.35
N GLN A 104 5.20 8.13 -13.51
CA GLN A 104 4.53 8.53 -14.76
C GLN A 104 5.50 8.55 -15.95
N MET A 105 6.70 9.11 -15.77
CA MET A 105 7.73 9.16 -16.81
C MET A 105 8.22 7.75 -17.20
N ALA A 106 8.36 6.85 -16.23
CA ALA A 106 8.74 5.46 -16.52
C ALA A 106 7.69 4.77 -17.41
N ILE A 107 6.40 4.94 -17.11
CA ILE A 107 5.31 4.41 -17.94
C ILE A 107 5.35 5.01 -19.35
N GLU A 108 5.63 6.31 -19.49
CA GLU A 108 5.74 6.96 -20.80
C GLU A 108 6.86 6.38 -21.66
N ILE A 109 8.04 6.18 -21.05
CA ILE A 109 9.19 5.56 -21.71
C ILE A 109 8.86 4.12 -22.11
N GLU A 110 8.26 3.34 -21.20
CA GLU A 110 7.89 1.94 -21.46
C GLU A 110 6.85 1.84 -22.58
N ALA A 111 5.80 2.67 -22.57
CA ALA A 111 4.81 2.70 -23.64
C ALA A 111 5.44 3.01 -25.00
N ALA A 112 6.34 4.01 -25.06
CA ALA A 112 7.06 4.35 -26.28
C ALA A 112 7.96 3.22 -26.79
N ASN A 113 8.63 2.48 -25.89
CA ASN A 113 9.52 1.37 -26.24
C ASN A 113 8.79 0.20 -26.93
N TYR A 114 7.48 0.05 -26.68
CA TYR A 114 6.66 -1.04 -27.22
C TYR A 114 5.60 -0.59 -28.23
N ASP A 115 5.70 0.64 -28.75
CA ASP A 115 4.73 1.23 -29.68
C ASP A 115 3.28 1.19 -29.14
N LYS A 116 3.16 1.48 -27.84
CA LYS A 116 1.90 1.56 -27.08
C LYS A 116 1.65 2.99 -26.62
N THR A 117 0.47 3.20 -26.07
CA THR A 117 0.08 4.48 -25.47
C THR A 117 0.09 4.39 -23.94
N MET A 118 0.19 5.54 -23.27
CA MET A 118 0.04 5.64 -21.81
C MET A 118 -1.25 4.97 -21.29
N ARG A 119 -2.33 5.04 -22.08
CA ARG A 119 -3.62 4.44 -21.75
C ARG A 119 -3.55 2.91 -21.66
N ASP A 120 -2.67 2.27 -22.41
CA ASP A 120 -2.49 0.82 -22.38
C ASP A 120 -1.86 0.35 -21.07
N TYR A 121 -1.32 1.26 -20.26
CA TYR A 121 -0.71 1.02 -18.95
C TYR A 121 -1.49 1.74 -17.83
N ALA A 122 -2.79 1.97 -18.02
CA ALA A 122 -3.59 2.66 -17.02
C ALA A 122 -3.53 1.93 -15.67
N THR A 123 -3.13 2.66 -14.63
CA THR A 123 -2.92 2.14 -13.29
C THR A 123 -3.13 3.21 -12.23
N THR A 124 -3.58 2.81 -11.06
CA THR A 124 -3.62 3.64 -9.85
C THR A 124 -2.27 3.62 -9.14
N LEU A 125 -2.09 4.47 -8.12
CA LEU A 125 -0.96 4.34 -7.20
C LEU A 125 -1.38 4.95 -5.86
N VAL A 126 -1.17 4.19 -4.79
CA VAL A 126 -1.13 4.72 -3.42
C VAL A 126 0.28 4.47 -2.86
N LEU A 127 0.88 5.52 -2.32
CA LEU A 127 2.24 5.51 -1.81
C LEU A 127 2.26 6.12 -0.42
N VAL A 128 2.73 5.37 0.57
CA VAL A 128 2.82 5.83 1.95
C VAL A 128 4.25 5.73 2.45
N ALA A 129 4.75 6.82 3.03
CA ALA A 129 5.97 6.84 3.80
C ALA A 129 5.67 7.22 5.26
N MET A 130 6.16 6.42 6.20
CA MET A 130 5.99 6.65 7.64
C MET A 130 7.36 6.66 8.31
N ALA A 131 7.68 7.80 8.91
CA ALA A 131 8.87 8.03 9.72
C ALA A 131 8.45 8.37 11.17
N GLU A 132 9.41 8.59 12.06
CA GLU A 132 9.10 9.05 13.41
C GLU A 132 8.42 10.43 13.36
N GLY A 133 7.17 10.49 13.82
CA GLY A 133 6.38 11.72 13.86
C GLY A 133 5.96 12.26 12.50
N TRP A 134 6.08 11.48 11.41
CA TRP A 134 5.64 11.89 10.07
C TRP A 134 5.01 10.72 9.32
N THR A 135 3.86 10.95 8.70
CA THR A 135 3.26 10.03 7.72
C THR A 135 2.81 10.83 6.51
N ALA A 136 3.38 10.53 5.35
CA ALA A 136 3.01 11.13 4.07
C ALA A 136 2.34 10.06 3.20
N CYS A 137 1.17 10.38 2.65
CA CYS A 137 0.42 9.51 1.75
C CYS A 137 0.12 10.27 0.47
N GLY A 138 0.58 9.77 -0.67
CA GLY A 138 0.14 10.20 -1.99
C GLY A 138 -0.86 9.20 -2.56
N LEU A 139 -1.88 9.68 -3.28
CA LEU A 139 -2.88 8.85 -3.97
C LEU A 139 -3.23 9.42 -5.35
N ILE A 140 -3.22 8.54 -6.36
CA ILE A 140 -3.97 8.69 -7.61
C ILE A 140 -4.82 7.42 -7.81
N GLY A 141 -6.13 7.61 -8.00
CA GLY A 141 -7.09 6.52 -8.12
C GLY A 141 -7.84 6.21 -6.83
N ASP A 142 -8.37 5.01 -6.72
CA ASP A 142 -9.35 4.57 -5.74
C ASP A 142 -8.80 3.54 -4.73
N SER A 143 -7.49 3.34 -4.67
CA SER A 143 -6.85 2.60 -3.57
C SER A 143 -7.04 3.33 -2.22
N ALA A 144 -6.80 2.61 -1.11
CA ALA A 144 -6.89 3.19 0.24
C ALA A 144 -5.67 2.90 1.10
N ALA A 145 -5.38 3.84 2.00
CA ALA A 145 -4.41 3.70 3.07
C ALA A 145 -5.03 4.10 4.41
N VAL A 146 -4.80 3.27 5.43
CA VAL A 146 -5.29 3.47 6.81
C VAL A 146 -4.14 3.33 7.79
N ALA A 147 -4.00 4.30 8.69
CA ALA A 147 -3.09 4.21 9.82
C ALA A 147 -3.81 3.81 11.10
N LEU A 148 -3.06 3.18 12.01
CA LEU A 148 -3.44 2.99 13.40
C LEU A 148 -2.54 3.87 14.26
N ASP A 149 -3.11 4.85 14.95
CA ASP A 149 -2.36 5.74 15.85
C ASP A 149 -2.08 5.08 17.21
N ASN A 150 -1.28 5.73 18.07
CA ASN A 150 -0.96 5.20 19.40
C ASN A 150 -2.14 5.13 20.39
N ASN A 151 -3.31 5.67 20.04
CA ASN A 151 -4.54 5.57 20.84
C ASN A 151 -5.46 4.44 20.34
N ASP A 152 -4.96 3.58 19.43
CA ASP A 152 -5.71 2.54 18.74
C ASP A 152 -6.87 3.08 17.87
N GLU A 153 -6.78 4.34 17.42
CA GLU A 153 -7.71 4.93 16.48
C GLU A 153 -7.29 4.65 15.03
N LEU A 154 -8.27 4.27 14.21
CA LEU A 154 -8.08 4.06 12.78
C LEU A 154 -8.31 5.38 12.03
N ILE A 155 -7.31 5.79 11.26
CA ILE A 155 -7.27 7.04 10.52
C ILE A 155 -7.15 6.72 9.03
N SER A 156 -8.09 7.21 8.22
CA SER A 156 -7.92 7.17 6.76
C SER A 156 -6.84 8.18 6.36
N LEU A 157 -5.80 7.73 5.65
CA LEU A 157 -4.70 8.57 5.21
C LEU A 157 -4.97 9.26 3.88
N CYS A 158 -5.89 8.74 3.08
CA CYS A 158 -6.30 9.32 1.80
C CYS A 158 -7.80 9.12 1.59
N GLN A 159 -8.36 9.81 0.60
CA GLN A 159 -9.73 9.59 0.18
C GLN A 159 -9.72 8.92 -1.21
N PRO A 160 -10.22 7.67 -1.34
CA PRO A 160 -10.36 7.01 -2.63
C PRO A 160 -11.03 7.93 -3.65
N GLN A 161 -10.35 8.18 -4.77
CA GLN A 161 -10.83 9.10 -5.78
C GLN A 161 -11.91 8.43 -6.62
N LYS A 162 -13.01 9.15 -6.83
CA LYS A 162 -13.95 8.85 -7.91
C LYS A 162 -13.76 9.98 -8.91
N GLY A 163 -13.38 9.66 -10.14
CA GLY A 163 -13.17 10.59 -11.24
C GLY A 163 -14.43 11.39 -11.58
N GLU A 164 -14.39 12.16 -12.68
CA GLU A 164 -15.46 13.13 -13.04
C GLU A 164 -16.88 12.55 -13.07
N TYR A 165 -17.01 11.24 -13.26
CA TYR A 165 -18.25 10.50 -13.12
C TYR A 165 -18.11 9.49 -11.99
N ALA A 166 -19.21 9.18 -11.30
CA ALA A 166 -19.26 8.26 -10.15
C ALA A 166 -18.63 6.86 -10.39
N ASN A 167 -18.29 6.53 -11.65
CA ASN A 167 -17.73 5.26 -12.11
C ASN A 167 -16.42 5.42 -12.91
N MET A 168 -15.73 6.55 -12.84
CA MET A 168 -14.46 6.74 -13.55
C MET A 168 -13.31 6.76 -12.54
N THR A 169 -12.22 6.06 -12.79
CA THR A 169 -11.04 6.07 -11.93
C THR A 169 -9.99 7.00 -12.54
N ASN A 170 -9.31 7.80 -11.71
CA ASN A 170 -8.16 8.58 -12.15
C ASN A 170 -6.95 7.64 -12.21
N PHE A 171 -6.16 7.74 -13.27
CA PHE A 171 -5.01 6.87 -13.48
C PHE A 171 -3.73 7.69 -13.60
N LEU A 172 -2.64 7.16 -13.05
CA LEU A 172 -1.30 7.75 -13.11
C LEU A 172 -0.84 8.02 -14.56
N SER A 173 -1.30 7.20 -15.50
CA SER A 173 -0.94 7.33 -16.91
C SER A 173 -1.73 8.41 -17.66
N GLN A 174 -2.66 9.11 -17.01
CA GLN A 174 -3.38 10.24 -17.62
C GLN A 174 -2.46 11.47 -17.73
N PRO A 175 -2.57 12.29 -18.80
CA PRO A 175 -1.72 13.48 -18.97
C PRO A 175 -1.80 14.48 -17.81
N ASN A 176 -2.96 14.58 -17.15
CA ASN A 176 -3.23 15.46 -16.02
C ASN A 176 -3.19 14.74 -14.67
N ALA A 177 -2.61 13.54 -14.59
CA ALA A 177 -2.64 12.73 -13.36
C ALA A 177 -2.04 13.48 -12.15
N LEU A 178 -0.97 14.25 -12.36
CA LEU A 178 -0.34 15.02 -11.28
C LEU A 178 -1.19 16.20 -10.79
N GLU A 179 -2.15 16.69 -11.59
CA GLU A 179 -3.09 17.74 -11.15
C GLU A 179 -4.13 17.19 -10.17
N VAL A 180 -4.37 15.88 -10.19
CA VAL A 180 -5.30 15.18 -9.30
C VAL A 180 -4.58 14.34 -8.24
N LEU A 181 -3.26 14.47 -8.12
CA LEU A 181 -2.50 13.83 -7.04
C LEU A 181 -2.95 14.39 -5.69
N ASP A 182 -3.53 13.53 -4.85
CA ASP A 182 -3.89 13.88 -3.47
C ASP A 182 -2.74 13.51 -2.54
N ILE A 183 -2.21 14.48 -1.80
CA ILE A 183 -1.13 14.27 -0.83
C ILE A 183 -1.60 14.71 0.54
N GLN A 184 -1.53 13.79 1.50
CA GLN A 184 -1.89 14.02 2.90
C GLN A 184 -0.66 13.80 3.77
N ILE A 185 -0.33 14.80 4.60
CA ILE A 185 0.78 14.74 5.54
C ILE A 185 0.26 14.85 6.96
N ARG A 186 0.77 13.97 7.81
CA ARG A 186 0.38 13.82 9.21
C ARG A 186 1.61 13.84 10.09
N THR A 187 1.46 14.34 11.31
CA THR A 187 2.57 14.45 12.29
C THR A 187 2.34 13.62 13.56
N GLU A 188 1.24 12.88 13.60
CA GLU A 188 0.91 11.98 14.70
C GLU A 188 1.78 10.71 14.65
N MET A 189 2.11 10.18 15.83
CA MET A 189 2.83 8.93 15.94
C MET A 189 1.92 7.75 15.61
N MET A 190 2.24 7.07 14.51
CA MET A 190 1.52 5.89 14.06
C MET A 190 2.22 4.62 14.53
N GLN A 191 1.44 3.57 14.74
CA GLN A 191 1.90 2.26 15.18
C GLN A 191 1.48 1.12 14.25
N GLY A 192 0.71 1.41 13.20
CA GLY A 192 0.42 0.47 12.12
C GLY A 192 -0.08 1.17 10.85
N LEU A 193 0.03 0.46 9.73
CA LEU A 193 -0.46 0.85 8.41
C LEU A 193 -1.16 -0.33 7.74
N ALA A 194 -2.22 -0.03 6.99
CA ALA A 194 -2.88 -0.95 6.08
C ALA A 194 -3.06 -0.22 4.74
N VAL A 195 -2.42 -0.70 3.68
CA VAL A 195 -2.49 -0.13 2.33
C VAL A 195 -3.06 -1.18 1.39
N MET A 196 -4.06 -0.82 0.58
CA MET A 196 -4.84 -1.79 -0.20
C MET A 196 -5.29 -1.26 -1.55
N SER A 197 -5.50 -2.17 -2.49
CA SER A 197 -6.21 -1.90 -3.74
C SER A 197 -7.72 -1.75 -3.50
N ASP A 198 -8.43 -1.29 -4.52
CA ASP A 198 -9.83 -0.93 -4.47
C ASP A 198 -10.75 -2.15 -4.22
N GLY A 199 -10.34 -3.34 -4.65
CA GLY A 199 -11.08 -4.60 -4.45
C GLY A 199 -11.41 -4.91 -2.99
N LEU A 200 -10.69 -4.33 -2.02
CA LEU A 200 -10.99 -4.48 -0.58
C LEU A 200 -11.84 -3.34 0.02
N LEU A 201 -12.05 -2.23 -0.70
CA LEU A 201 -12.85 -1.11 -0.19
C LEU A 201 -14.25 -1.50 0.29
N PRO A 202 -15.03 -2.37 -0.41
CA PRO A 202 -16.36 -2.75 0.04
C PRO A 202 -16.40 -3.41 1.43
N LEU A 203 -15.26 -3.96 1.87
CA LEU A 203 -15.10 -4.60 3.17
C LEU A 203 -14.45 -3.67 4.20
N ALA A 204 -13.59 -2.77 3.75
CA ALA A 204 -12.68 -2.03 4.60
C ALA A 204 -13.16 -0.61 4.92
N ILE A 205 -13.77 0.11 3.97
CA ILE A 205 -14.04 1.55 4.11
C ILE A 205 -15.53 1.85 3.92
N ASN A 206 -16.10 2.62 4.84
CA ASN A 206 -17.33 3.34 4.53
C ASN A 206 -16.99 4.52 3.63
N ILE A 207 -17.15 4.32 2.31
CA ILE A 207 -16.74 5.28 1.27
C ILE A 207 -17.42 6.64 1.43
N VAL A 208 -18.68 6.69 1.89
CA VAL A 208 -19.42 7.96 2.06
C VAL A 208 -18.80 8.81 3.18
N GLN A 209 -18.33 8.16 4.24
CA GLN A 209 -17.76 8.85 5.40
C GLN A 209 -16.23 8.89 5.38
N ASN A 210 -15.60 8.29 4.36
CA ASN A 210 -14.18 7.94 4.33
C ASN A 210 -13.68 7.36 5.68
N LYS A 211 -14.49 6.45 6.25
CA LYS A 211 -14.23 5.93 7.61
C LYS A 211 -13.80 4.46 7.54
N PRO A 212 -12.63 4.11 8.10
CA PRO A 212 -12.22 2.72 8.24
C PRO A 212 -13.25 1.92 9.06
N TYR A 213 -13.53 0.68 8.64
CA TYR A 213 -14.40 -0.24 9.34
C TYR A 213 -13.60 -1.09 10.34
N PRO A 214 -13.67 -0.81 11.65
CA PRO A 214 -12.76 -1.44 12.62
C PRO A 214 -12.79 -2.98 12.64
N PRO A 215 -13.93 -3.67 12.46
CA PRO A 215 -13.96 -5.13 12.38
C PRO A 215 -13.17 -5.74 11.21
N PHE A 216 -12.86 -4.97 10.17
CA PHE A 216 -11.92 -5.40 9.14
C PHE A 216 -10.46 -5.28 9.62
N PHE A 217 -10.08 -4.12 10.15
CA PHE A 217 -8.68 -3.80 10.47
C PHE A 217 -8.17 -4.39 11.79
N ASN A 218 -8.96 -4.36 12.86
CA ASN A 218 -8.49 -4.72 14.21
C ASN A 218 -7.98 -6.17 14.28
N PRO A 219 -8.67 -7.18 13.71
CA PRO A 219 -8.15 -8.55 13.68
C PRO A 219 -6.84 -8.66 12.88
N LEU A 220 -6.73 -7.93 11.77
CA LEU A 220 -5.55 -7.94 10.90
C LEU A 220 -4.34 -7.29 11.60
N PHE A 221 -4.51 -6.15 12.25
CA PHE A 221 -3.44 -5.54 13.04
C PHE A 221 -3.03 -6.40 14.24
N THR A 222 -3.98 -7.08 14.89
CA THR A 222 -3.68 -8.04 15.97
C THR A 222 -2.84 -9.20 15.44
N PHE A 223 -3.25 -9.77 14.31
CA PHE A 223 -2.52 -10.84 13.62
C PHE A 223 -1.08 -10.42 13.31
N VAL A 224 -0.86 -9.26 12.68
CA VAL A 224 0.48 -8.79 12.32
C VAL A 224 1.35 -8.47 13.52
N ALA A 225 0.78 -7.91 14.60
CA ALA A 225 1.50 -7.69 15.86
C ALA A 225 1.96 -8.99 16.53
N SER A 226 1.26 -10.10 16.26
CA SER A 226 1.54 -11.42 16.85
C SER A 226 2.54 -12.26 16.06
N ILE A 227 2.97 -11.83 14.88
CA ILE A 227 3.96 -12.56 14.07
C ILE A 227 5.28 -12.66 14.85
N GLU A 228 5.69 -13.88 15.14
CA GLU A 228 6.94 -14.19 15.82
C GLU A 228 8.14 -14.13 14.86
N SER A 229 9.36 -14.22 15.41
CA SER A 229 10.61 -14.10 14.65
C SER A 229 11.22 -15.46 14.27
N ASN A 230 10.45 -16.55 14.28
CA ASN A 230 11.01 -17.87 14.03
C ASN A 230 11.05 -18.16 12.52
N GLU A 231 12.00 -19.01 12.10
CA GLU A 231 12.05 -19.48 10.72
C GLU A 231 10.73 -20.15 10.33
N GLY A 232 10.10 -19.68 9.24
CA GLY A 232 8.84 -20.19 8.72
C GLY A 232 7.58 -19.42 9.14
N ASP A 233 7.66 -18.53 10.14
CA ASP A 233 6.52 -17.70 10.54
C ASP A 233 6.13 -16.69 9.43
N GLU A 234 7.09 -16.26 8.62
CA GLU A 234 6.88 -15.36 7.49
C GLU A 234 6.03 -15.98 6.39
N ASP A 235 6.42 -17.18 5.95
CA ASP A 235 5.68 -17.93 4.93
C ASP A 235 4.28 -18.30 5.43
N ASN A 236 4.16 -18.64 6.72
CA ASN A 236 2.88 -18.92 7.35
C ASN A 236 1.98 -17.68 7.39
N ALA A 237 2.52 -16.53 7.80
CA ALA A 237 1.74 -15.29 7.85
C ALA A 237 1.27 -14.85 6.45
N HIS A 238 2.13 -15.00 5.44
CA HIS A 238 1.78 -14.74 4.05
C HIS A 238 0.64 -15.67 3.57
N GLN A 239 0.77 -16.99 3.79
CA GLN A 239 -0.27 -17.97 3.43
C GLN A 239 -1.60 -17.73 4.17
N GLN A 240 -1.56 -17.32 5.43
CA GLN A 240 -2.76 -16.97 6.19
C GLN A 240 -3.44 -15.73 5.60
N LEU A 241 -2.67 -14.73 5.18
CA LEU A 241 -3.22 -13.54 4.52
C LEU A 241 -3.82 -13.89 3.15
N GLU A 242 -3.12 -14.67 2.32
CA GLU A 242 -3.65 -15.18 1.04
C GLU A 242 -4.96 -15.95 1.25
N SER A 243 -4.99 -16.87 2.22
CA SER A 243 -6.18 -17.66 2.56
C SER A 243 -7.35 -16.80 3.03
N PHE A 244 -7.06 -15.71 3.75
CA PHE A 244 -8.08 -14.74 4.13
C PHE A 244 -8.63 -13.99 2.91
N LEU A 245 -7.75 -13.47 2.05
CA LEU A 245 -8.13 -12.73 0.85
C LEU A 245 -8.92 -13.60 -0.14
N ASP A 246 -8.63 -14.89 -0.21
CA ASP A 246 -9.35 -15.86 -1.06
C ASP A 246 -10.58 -16.51 -0.38
N SER A 247 -10.88 -16.14 0.86
CA SER A 247 -12.01 -16.74 1.58
C SER A 247 -13.35 -16.40 0.93
N GLU A 248 -14.33 -17.31 1.06
CA GLU A 248 -15.71 -17.10 0.58
C GLU A 248 -16.31 -15.79 1.11
N ARG A 249 -15.99 -15.43 2.36
CA ARG A 249 -16.45 -14.18 2.98
C ARG A 249 -15.97 -12.94 2.23
N VAL A 250 -14.75 -12.96 1.70
CA VAL A 250 -14.17 -11.84 0.95
C VAL A 250 -14.68 -11.88 -0.50
N ASN A 251 -14.58 -13.03 -1.16
CA ASN A 251 -15.03 -13.22 -2.54
C ASN A 251 -16.55 -13.05 -2.73
N ALA A 252 -17.37 -13.13 -1.67
CA ALA A 252 -18.80 -12.80 -1.71
C ALA A 252 -19.08 -11.28 -1.72
N ARG A 253 -18.07 -10.44 -1.48
CA ARG A 253 -18.20 -8.98 -1.38
C ARG A 253 -17.48 -8.23 -2.51
N THR A 254 -16.57 -8.90 -3.19
CA THR A 254 -15.82 -8.36 -4.33
C THR A 254 -15.47 -9.52 -5.25
N ASP A 255 -15.52 -9.28 -6.56
CA ASP A 255 -14.97 -10.19 -7.57
C ASP A 255 -13.67 -9.66 -8.19
N ASP A 256 -13.17 -8.51 -7.74
CA ASP A 256 -11.95 -7.88 -8.22
C ASP A 256 -10.67 -8.45 -7.58
N ASP A 257 -9.52 -8.08 -8.15
CA ASP A 257 -8.21 -8.32 -7.54
C ASP A 257 -8.14 -7.67 -6.15
N LYS A 258 -7.44 -8.34 -5.24
CA LYS A 258 -7.38 -7.95 -3.83
C LYS A 258 -5.94 -7.91 -3.38
N THR A 259 -5.46 -6.72 -3.05
CA THR A 259 -4.12 -6.54 -2.49
C THR A 259 -4.19 -5.84 -1.16
N LEU A 260 -3.45 -6.36 -0.19
CA LEU A 260 -3.33 -5.77 1.13
C LEU A 260 -1.90 -5.88 1.64
N VAL A 261 -1.34 -4.76 2.06
CA VAL A 261 -0.08 -4.66 2.80
C VAL A 261 -0.38 -4.14 4.20
N LEU A 262 0.04 -4.89 5.21
CA LEU A 262 -0.12 -4.56 6.62
C LEU A 262 1.25 -4.36 7.26
N VAL A 263 1.36 -3.32 8.06
CA VAL A 263 2.52 -3.02 8.90
C VAL A 263 2.04 -2.77 10.31
N ARG A 264 2.70 -3.36 11.30
CA ARG A 264 2.37 -3.14 12.71
C ARG A 264 3.62 -3.23 13.56
N LYS A 265 3.72 -2.33 14.54
CA LYS A 265 4.73 -2.44 15.60
C LYS A 265 4.44 -3.69 16.44
N ALA A 266 5.44 -4.54 16.65
CA ALA A 266 5.30 -5.74 17.47
C ALA A 266 4.93 -5.37 18.91
N ASN A 267 4.22 -6.28 19.58
CA ASN A 267 3.97 -6.15 21.01
C ASN A 267 5.32 -6.14 21.76
N PRO A 268 5.50 -5.28 22.78
CA PRO A 268 6.68 -5.35 23.62
C PRO A 268 6.77 -6.77 24.20
N ARG A 269 7.91 -7.44 24.01
CA ARG A 269 8.15 -8.73 24.69
C ARG A 269 8.06 -8.45 26.18
N ASN A 270 7.14 -9.10 26.88
CA ASN A 270 7.18 -9.13 28.34
C ASN A 270 8.55 -9.67 28.73
N SER A 271 9.45 -8.81 29.21
CA SER A 271 10.65 -9.26 29.88
C SER A 271 10.19 -9.85 31.21
N THR A 272 9.91 -11.16 31.22
CA THR A 272 9.92 -11.95 32.43
C THR A 272 11.33 -11.84 32.97
N PHE A 273 11.53 -10.89 33.89
CA PHE A 273 12.65 -10.94 34.82
C PHE A 273 12.50 -12.25 35.59
N LEU A 274 13.25 -13.27 35.16
CA LEU A 274 13.61 -14.38 36.04
C LEU A 274 14.50 -13.76 37.11
N ASN A 275 13.89 -13.32 38.20
CA ASN A 275 14.59 -13.20 39.48
C ASN A 275 14.68 -14.63 40.03
N ASP A 276 15.84 -15.25 39.87
CA ASP A 276 16.37 -16.26 40.78
C ASP A 276 17.86 -15.97 41.02
#